data_AF-A0A951KP61-F1
#
_entry.id   AF-A0A951KP61-F1
#
_cell.length_a   1.000
_cell.length_b   1.000
_cell.length_c   1.000
_cell.angle_alpha   90.00
_cell.angle_beta   90.00
_cell.angle_gamma   90.00
#
_symmetry.space_group_name_H-M   'P 1'
#
loop_
_entity.id
_entity.type
_entity.pdbx_description
1 polymer ?
#
loop_
_entity_poly.entity_id
_entity_poly.type
_entity_poly.pdbx_seq_one_letter_code
_entity_poly.pdbx_strand_id
1 'polypeptide(L)'
;MAYLPITEYGLIGDLHTAALVGGDGRLVWLPWPRFDSPSLFSALLDDQRGGDWLLAPTQIVARRQAYDGETAILVTTFETATGT
;
A
#
# COMPACT_ATOMS: atom_id res chain seq x y z
N MET A 1 -13.03 -6.13 -4.39
CA MET A 1 -12.62 -4.72 -4.58
C MET A 1 -11.83 -4.62 -5.87
N ALA A 2 -12.03 -3.58 -6.70
CA ALA A 2 -11.27 -3.50 -7.94
C ALA A 2 -9.77 -3.23 -7.64
N TYR A 3 -8.89 -3.94 -8.35
CA TYR A 3 -7.45 -3.70 -8.30
C TYR A 3 -7.13 -2.27 -8.74
N LEU A 4 -6.13 -1.65 -8.11
CA LEU A 4 -5.57 -0.40 -8.63
C LEU A 4 -4.71 -0.68 -9.86
N PRO A 5 -4.50 0.30 -10.75
CA PRO A 5 -3.43 0.24 -11.73
C PRO A 5 -2.09 -0.06 -11.05
N ILE A 6 -1.24 -0.86 -11.69
CA ILE A 6 0.07 -1.24 -11.11
C ILE A 6 0.92 -0.02 -10.75
N THR A 7 0.76 1.09 -11.48
CA THR A 7 1.45 2.36 -11.28
C THR A 7 1.02 3.13 -10.03
N GLU A 8 -0.08 2.73 -9.39
CA GLU A 8 -0.57 3.34 -8.15
C GLU A 8 -0.16 2.57 -6.90
N TYR A 9 0.71 1.56 -7.05
CA TYR A 9 1.33 0.87 -5.94
C TYR A 9 2.78 1.31 -5.76
N GLY A 10 3.17 1.51 -4.50
CA GLY A 10 4.56 1.66 -4.08
C GLY A 10 5.03 0.46 -3.28
N LEU A 11 6.30 0.10 -3.44
CA LEU A 11 6.97 -0.94 -2.67
C LEU A 11 7.76 -0.31 -1.52
N ILE A 12 7.60 -0.82 -0.30
CA ILE A 12 8.47 -0.52 0.86
C ILE A 12 9.13 -1.82 1.33
N GLY A 13 10.28 -1.75 2.00
CA GLY A 13 10.95 -2.94 2.53
C GLY A 13 12.13 -2.61 3.44
N ASP A 14 12.59 -3.62 4.17
CA ASP A 14 13.62 -3.53 5.21
C ASP A 14 14.78 -4.52 5.00
N LEU A 15 14.95 -4.98 3.76
CA LEU A 15 15.87 -6.04 3.32
C LEU A 15 15.54 -7.46 3.81
N HIS A 16 14.64 -7.62 4.79
CA HIS A 16 14.16 -8.93 5.22
C HIS A 16 12.86 -9.29 4.51
N THR A 17 11.99 -8.29 4.29
CA THR A 17 10.75 -8.41 3.55
C THR A 17 10.40 -7.14 2.77
N ALA A 18 9.26 -7.16 2.08
CA ALA A 18 8.66 -6.00 1.43
C ALA A 18 7.14 -6.00 1.56
N ALA A 19 6.54 -4.83 1.44
CA ALA A 19 5.10 -4.63 1.38
C ALA A 19 4.72 -3.84 0.14
N LEU A 20 3.61 -4.21 -0.50
CA LEU A 20 3.01 -3.43 -1.58
C LEU A 20 1.88 -2.55 -1.04
N VAL A 21 2.04 -1.23 -1.19
CA VAL A 21 1.14 -0.21 -0.64
C VAL A 21 0.45 0.53 -1.78
N GLY A 22 -0.88 0.44 -1.85
CA GLY A 22 -1.68 1.20 -2.81
C GLY A 22 -1.77 2.67 -2.42
N GLY A 23 -1.97 3.54 -3.41
CA GLY A 23 -2.20 4.97 -3.18
C GLY A 23 -3.44 5.29 -2.34
N ASP A 24 -4.37 4.34 -2.16
CA ASP A 24 -5.47 4.42 -1.18
C ASP A 24 -5.07 4.15 0.27
N GLY A 25 -3.79 3.85 0.55
CA GLY A 25 -3.33 3.50 1.89
C GLY A 25 -3.55 2.03 2.26
N ARG A 26 -3.82 1.16 1.26
CA ARG A 26 -3.93 -0.28 1.49
C ARG A 26 -2.61 -1.00 1.37
N LEU A 27 -2.35 -1.88 2.30
CA LEU A 27 -1.26 -2.84 2.24
C LEU A 27 -1.82 -4.17 1.71
N VAL A 28 -1.58 -4.45 0.43
CA VAL A 28 -2.26 -5.53 -0.33
C VAL A 28 -1.44 -6.80 -0.47
N TRP A 29 -0.14 -6.72 -0.20
CA TRP A 29 0.77 -7.85 -0.22
C TRP A 29 1.88 -7.65 0.81
N LEU A 30 2.14 -8.70 1.61
CA LEU A 30 3.19 -8.72 2.64
C LEU A 30 3.58 -10.16 2.99
N PRO A 31 4.66 -10.73 2.40
CA PRO A 31 5.32 -11.89 2.96
C PRO A 31 5.88 -11.54 4.35
N TRP A 32 5.68 -12.40 5.34
CA TRP A 32 6.15 -12.08 6.70
C TRP A 32 6.60 -13.33 7.47
N PRO A 33 7.74 -13.28 8.17
CA PRO A 33 8.63 -12.12 8.38
C PRO A 33 9.69 -11.91 7.29
N ARG A 34 9.70 -12.75 6.25
CA ARG A 34 10.71 -12.71 5.17
C ARG A 34 10.10 -13.09 3.82
N PHE A 35 10.80 -12.77 2.73
CA PHE A 35 10.32 -12.97 1.36
C PHE A 35 9.83 -14.38 1.01
N ASP A 36 10.43 -15.42 1.58
CA ASP A 36 10.07 -16.83 1.34
C ASP A 36 8.97 -17.35 2.27
N SER A 37 8.41 -16.50 3.14
CA SER A 37 7.33 -16.85 4.05
C SER A 37 5.95 -16.71 3.39
N PRO A 38 4.94 -17.42 3.90
CA PRO A 38 3.55 -17.13 3.55
C PRO A 38 3.23 -15.64 3.74
N SER A 39 2.37 -15.10 2.88
CA SER A 39 1.98 -13.71 2.97
C SER A 39 0.83 -13.49 3.97
N LEU A 40 0.96 -12.49 4.83
CA LEU A 40 -0.11 -12.02 5.71
C LEU A 40 -1.26 -11.40 4.91
N PHE A 41 -0.93 -10.71 3.82
CA PHE A 41 -1.86 -10.12 2.87
C PHE A 41 -1.52 -10.62 1.46
N SER A 42 -2.55 -10.91 0.67
CA SER A 42 -2.45 -11.39 -0.71
C SER A 42 -3.60 -10.86 -1.58
N ALA A 43 -4.18 -9.72 -1.21
CA ALA A 43 -5.24 -9.07 -1.99
C ALA A 43 -4.81 -8.72 -3.42
N LEU A 44 -3.50 -8.69 -3.71
CA LEU A 44 -2.98 -8.59 -5.08
C LEU A 44 -3.33 -9.80 -5.97
N LEU A 45 -3.45 -11.00 -5.39
CA LEU A 45 -3.76 -12.24 -6.11
C LEU A 45 -5.26 -12.58 -6.08
N ASP A 46 -5.92 -12.23 -4.97
CA ASP A 46 -7.35 -12.45 -4.77
C ASP A 46 -7.91 -11.34 -3.88
N ASP A 47 -8.62 -10.39 -4.46
CA ASP A 47 -9.21 -9.22 -3.81
C ASP A 47 -10.34 -9.56 -2.82
N GLN A 48 -10.86 -10.78 -2.84
CA GLN A 48 -11.94 -11.22 -1.95
C GLN A 48 -11.44 -12.05 -0.78
N ARG A 49 -10.38 -12.84 -0.98
CA ARG A 49 -9.88 -13.81 0.02
C ARG A 49 -8.47 -13.49 0.52
N GLY A 50 -7.71 -12.70 -0.23
CA GLY A 50 -6.30 -12.43 0.06
C GLY A 50 -6.06 -11.50 1.25
N GLY A 51 -7.07 -10.70 1.62
CA GLY A 51 -6.98 -9.75 2.73
C GLY A 51 -6.02 -8.58 2.49
N ASP A 52 -6.33 -7.46 3.11
CA ASP A 52 -5.55 -6.23 3.09
C ASP A 52 -5.59 -5.54 4.46
N TRP A 53 -4.71 -4.57 4.66
CA TRP A 53 -4.83 -3.64 5.78
C TRP A 53 -4.96 -2.21 5.26
N LEU A 54 -6.00 -1.50 5.68
CA LEU A 54 -6.29 -0.13 5.27
C LEU A 54 -5.90 0.85 6.38
N LEU A 55 -5.00 1.77 6.06
CA LEU A 55 -4.74 2.95 6.85
C LEU A 55 -4.95 4.20 5.99
N ALA A 56 -6.12 4.83 6.15
CA ALA A 56 -6.45 6.06 5.44
C ALA A 56 -7.50 6.85 6.23
N PRO A 57 -7.54 8.19 6.08
CA PRO A 57 -8.63 8.99 6.62
C PRO A 57 -9.94 8.67 5.90
N THR A 58 -11.06 9.03 6.51
CA THR A 58 -12.35 8.99 5.83
C THR A 58 -12.54 10.23 4.95
N GLN A 59 -13.45 10.16 3.97
CA GLN A 59 -13.84 11.31 3.13
C GLN A 59 -12.66 11.95 2.35
N ILE A 60 -11.82 11.09 1.76
CA ILE A 60 -10.71 11.51 0.89
C ILE A 60 -11.26 12.20 -0.37
N VAL A 61 -10.76 13.39 -0.66
CA VAL A 61 -11.10 14.14 -1.89
C VAL A 61 -9.99 14.05 -2.93
N ALA A 62 -8.74 13.90 -2.50
CA ALA A 62 -7.59 13.68 -3.38
C ALA A 62 -6.52 12.85 -2.66
N ARG A 63 -5.67 12.20 -3.45
CA ARG A 63 -4.54 11.41 -2.97
C ARG A 63 -3.35 11.60 -3.87
N ARG A 64 -2.15 11.59 -3.29
CA ARG A 64 -0.89 11.56 -4.03
C ARG A 64 0.07 10.60 -3.34
N GLN A 65 0.74 9.79 -4.14
CA GLN A 65 1.80 8.92 -3.66
C GLN A 65 3.08 9.17 -4.47
N ALA A 66 4.21 9.26 -3.77
CA ALA A 66 5.52 9.40 -4.38
C ALA A 66 6.61 8.90 -3.43
N TYR A 67 7.74 8.47 -3.98
CA TYR A 67 8.95 8.30 -3.19
C TYR A 67 9.54 9.66 -2.83
N ASP A 68 10.12 9.77 -1.64
CA ASP A 68 10.83 10.98 -1.22
C ASP A 68 12.20 11.04 -1.92
N GLY A 69 12.24 11.74 -3.06
CA GLY A 69 13.43 11.82 -3.91
C GLY A 69 13.89 10.44 -4.41
N GLU A 70 15.19 10.20 -4.36
CA GLU A 70 15.82 8.92 -4.73
C GLU A 70 15.98 7.99 -3.51
N THR A 71 14.94 7.89 -2.67
CA THR A 71 14.95 7.04 -1.47
C THR A 71 13.88 5.95 -1.53
N ALA A 72 13.99 4.96 -0.64
CA ALA A 72 12.97 3.93 -0.44
C ALA A 72 11.81 4.36 0.47
N ILE A 73 11.71 5.66 0.81
CA ILE A 73 10.65 6.19 1.66
C ILE A 73 9.44 6.50 0.77
N LEU A 74 8.35 5.75 0.94
CA LEU A 74 7.10 5.99 0.24
C LEU A 74 6.22 6.96 1.04
N VAL A 75 5.89 8.10 0.45
CA VAL A 75 5.00 9.11 1.05
C VAL A 75 3.64 9.03 0.36
N THR A 76 2.59 8.82 1.15
CA THR A 76 1.20 8.90 0.68
C THR A 76 0.52 10.07 1.41
N THR A 77 0.12 11.07 0.64
CA THR A 77 -0.60 12.25 1.13
C THR A 77 -2.08 12.11 0.79
N PHE A 78 -2.94 12.28 1.79
CA PHE A 78 -4.39 12.29 1.63
C PHE A 78 -4.90 13.70 1.87
N GLU A 79 -5.81 14.16 1.03
CA GLU A 79 -6.53 15.41 1.25
C GLU A 79 -7.97 15.10 1.61
N THR A 80 -8.50 15.83 2.59
CA THR A 80 -9.90 15.78 3.04
C THR A 80 -10.47 17.20 3.04
N ALA A 81 -11.78 17.33 3.22
CA ALA A 81 -12.42 18.65 3.33
C ALA A 81 -11.89 19.50 4.51
N THR A 82 -11.27 18.87 5.51
CA THR A 82 -10.81 19.53 6.75
C THR A 82 -9.30 19.62 6.89
N GLY A 83 -8.53 19.08 5.93
CA GLY A 83 -7.07 19.15 6.00
C GLY A 83 -6.34 18.09 5.18
N THR A 84 -5.02 18.10 5.35
CA THR A 84 -4.02 17.23 4.72
C THR A 84 -3.16 16.58 5.79
#